data_AF-A0A9E5DHB1-F1
#
_entry.id   AF-A0A9E5DHB1-F1
#
_cell.length_a   1.000
_cell.length_b   1.000
_cell.length_c   1.000
_cell.angle_alpha   90.00
_cell.angle_beta   90.00
_cell.angle_gamma   90.00
#
_symmetry.space_group_name_H-M   'P 1'
#
loop_
_entity.id
_entity.type
_entity.pdbx_description
1 polymer ?
#
loop_
_entity_poly.entity_id
_entity_poly.type
_entity_poly.pdbx_seq_one_letter_code
_entity_poly.pdbx_strand_id
1 'polypeptide(L)'
;MRRKLGVIITIAFLLLLLPFITITSGYVHSYYVVLPHNYYVAFKVNVNDGHIYVIYFSNASITLMIMNPSQFEAFEEGLSHSSLYSIISSNYFGAINVSERGEYYVVFYNNVSLSPSALRLFVGTTNVAPVGIADYGLKIVKGKVVPYIEKFNTVVGVAKILSISAYNSSPPKGVSPYGASLQLNVVLQVNTKTSSQQYWLQNIVVFNASNDVYYYLDNIWNLTENVSVLTNITGNGKVNGTEGQYYYAYGTSYYHYTLPFTVYLITSITNVTPNSVKISFGYINGSEFFEEPYFYDNVTIFIPNVTSAYLLVDGYNSTGGEFAYDAELVFGGMMSKEITDFTNTEAILYMFYFYNSSIIVPKALFPYGVNTAEASENLSTTPFMGAYEVRSSLSPSFQLNSSYPFNFSVIKYYGFNNASVVFMVSGGVPPYILSYIIYNGSKGEVLEGQKLLPNIGTYSLTLSISQLKNGNYTLVLKLVDAVNNSKVYENRLIIQRLSVFYYLPYFIAFLLFIIAVVVIVMLIRRR
;
A
#
# COMPACT_ATOMS: atom_id res chain seq x y z
N MET A 1 18.83 -26.27 66.78
CA MET A 1 19.95 -26.62 65.87
C MET A 1 19.35 -27.20 64.58
N ARG A 2 19.41 -26.39 63.51
CA ARG A 2 19.27 -26.65 62.06
C ARG A 2 18.76 -28.02 61.56
N ARG A 3 17.70 -27.98 60.72
CA ARG A 3 17.59 -28.56 59.35
C ARG A 3 16.16 -28.31 58.83
N LYS A 4 15.86 -27.16 58.22
CA LYS A 4 15.71 -26.97 56.76
C LYS A 4 15.13 -28.20 56.04
N LEU A 5 13.80 -28.24 55.92
CA LEU A 5 13.09 -29.05 54.95
C LEU A 5 13.16 -28.29 53.62
N GLY A 6 14.03 -28.74 52.72
CA GLY A 6 14.18 -28.19 51.38
C GLY A 6 12.99 -28.58 50.52
N VAL A 7 12.32 -27.59 49.97
CA VAL A 7 11.41 -27.71 48.84
C VAL A 7 12.22 -28.26 47.67
N ILE A 8 11.93 -29.49 47.24
CA ILE A 8 12.38 -30.02 45.96
C ILE A 8 11.55 -29.29 44.90
N ILE A 9 12.07 -28.18 44.40
CA ILE A 9 11.61 -27.60 43.14
C ILE A 9 12.20 -28.50 42.05
N THR A 10 11.38 -29.42 41.55
CA THR A 10 11.68 -30.15 40.32
C THR A 10 11.62 -29.15 39.16
N ILE A 11 12.73 -28.47 38.89
CA ILE A 11 12.92 -27.76 37.62
C ILE A 11 13.03 -28.86 36.57
N ALA A 12 11.92 -29.15 35.89
CA ALA A 12 11.93 -29.92 34.67
C ALA A 12 12.78 -29.14 33.66
N PHE A 13 14.03 -29.60 33.48
CA PHE A 13 14.86 -29.26 32.34
C PHE A 13 14.13 -29.82 31.11
N LEU A 14 13.27 -29.00 30.51
CA LEU A 14 12.83 -29.24 29.15
C LEU A 14 14.11 -29.16 28.31
N LEU A 15 14.56 -30.29 27.76
CA LEU A 15 15.46 -30.30 26.62
C LEU A 15 14.79 -29.46 25.54
N LEU A 16 15.18 -28.19 25.44
CA LEU A 16 14.80 -27.28 24.37
C LEU A 16 15.45 -27.84 23.10
N LEU A 17 14.70 -28.70 22.40
CA LEU A 17 14.87 -28.94 20.98
C LEU A 17 14.94 -27.56 20.32
N LEU A 18 16.08 -27.24 19.70
CA LEU A 18 16.25 -26.02 18.92
C LEU A 18 15.15 -25.99 17.85
N PRO A 19 14.35 -24.91 17.75
CA PRO A 19 13.33 -24.82 16.72
C PRO A 19 14.03 -24.65 15.36
N PHE A 20 14.10 -25.75 14.61
CA PHE A 20 14.46 -25.73 13.21
C PHE A 20 13.25 -25.22 12.42
N ILE A 21 13.33 -23.98 11.90
CA ILE A 21 12.26 -23.41 11.09
C ILE A 21 12.67 -23.56 9.62
N THR A 22 11.92 -24.38 8.89
CA THR A 22 12.15 -24.58 7.45
C THR A 22 11.30 -23.59 6.66
N ILE A 23 11.95 -22.73 5.88
CA ILE A 23 11.28 -21.86 4.90
C ILE A 23 11.30 -22.61 3.57
N THR A 24 10.22 -23.33 3.28
CA THR A 24 10.08 -24.14 2.06
C THR A 24 9.63 -23.34 0.84
N SER A 25 9.28 -22.07 0.99
CA SER A 25 8.71 -21.22 -0.05
C SER A 25 9.56 -19.98 -0.29
N GLY A 26 9.53 -19.42 -1.51
CA GLY A 26 10.28 -18.20 -1.88
C GLY A 26 9.83 -16.91 -1.20
N TYR A 27 8.99 -17.00 -0.17
CA TYR A 27 8.34 -15.89 0.51
C TYR A 27 9.28 -15.24 1.52
N VAL A 28 8.98 -13.98 1.85
CA VAL A 28 9.56 -13.32 3.03
C VAL A 28 8.67 -13.62 4.23
N HIS A 29 9.26 -14.16 5.28
CA HIS A 29 8.58 -14.51 6.52
C HIS A 29 9.00 -13.57 7.64
N SER A 30 8.04 -13.20 8.49
CA SER A 30 8.26 -12.37 9.68
C SER A 30 8.35 -13.23 10.93
N TYR A 31 9.33 -12.97 11.80
CA TYR A 31 9.47 -13.66 13.09
C TYR A 31 9.79 -12.70 14.23
N TYR A 32 9.36 -13.07 15.43
CA TYR A 32 9.83 -12.49 16.68
C TYR A 32 10.49 -13.58 17.51
N VAL A 33 11.74 -13.37 17.90
CA VAL A 33 12.54 -14.36 18.64
C VAL A 33 13.21 -13.68 19.83
N VAL A 34 13.22 -14.34 20.99
CA VAL A 34 14.07 -13.94 22.12
C VAL A 34 15.21 -14.95 22.23
N LEU A 35 16.44 -14.49 21.98
CA LEU A 35 17.64 -15.31 21.96
C LEU A 35 18.43 -15.15 23.27
N PRO A 36 18.51 -16.16 24.15
CA PRO A 36 19.39 -16.12 25.32
C PRO A 36 20.87 -15.98 24.93
N HIS A 37 21.72 -15.60 25.89
CA HIS A 37 23.18 -15.53 25.68
C HIS A 37 23.73 -16.91 25.28
N ASN A 38 24.55 -16.94 24.22
CA ASN A 38 25.11 -18.13 23.57
C ASN A 38 24.08 -19.08 22.94
N TYR A 39 22.91 -18.58 22.56
CA TYR A 39 21.94 -19.32 21.74
C TYR A 39 21.81 -18.71 20.35
N TYR A 40 21.50 -19.56 19.37
CA TYR A 40 21.19 -19.16 18.00
C TYR A 40 19.81 -19.65 17.56
N VAL A 41 19.28 -19.00 16.53
CA VAL A 41 18.20 -19.52 15.69
C VAL A 41 18.69 -19.59 14.26
N ALA A 42 18.28 -20.62 13.53
CA ALA A 42 18.64 -20.81 12.13
C ALA A 42 17.37 -20.98 11.27
N PHE A 43 17.37 -20.31 10.13
CA PHE A 43 16.32 -20.42 9.11
C PHE A 43 16.90 -21.07 7.87
N LYS A 44 16.35 -22.22 7.49
CA LYS A 44 16.71 -22.88 6.25
C LYS A 44 15.98 -22.21 5.09
N VAL A 45 16.71 -21.77 4.08
CA VAL A 45 16.19 -21.10 2.87
C VAL A 45 16.68 -21.79 1.60
N ASN A 46 15.82 -21.89 0.59
CA ASN A 46 16.16 -22.47 -0.71
C ASN A 46 16.28 -21.36 -1.76
N VAL A 47 17.51 -21.02 -2.14
CA VAL A 47 17.81 -19.92 -3.04
C VAL A 47 17.82 -20.41 -4.48
N ASN A 48 17.02 -19.80 -5.37
CA ASN A 48 17.02 -20.12 -6.80
C ASN A 48 17.67 -19.04 -7.69
N ASP A 49 17.81 -17.81 -7.21
CA ASP A 49 18.24 -16.61 -7.96
C ASP A 49 19.39 -15.85 -7.28
N GLY A 50 20.18 -16.57 -6.46
CA GLY A 50 21.47 -16.10 -5.96
C GLY A 50 21.41 -15.03 -4.88
N HIS A 51 20.27 -14.77 -4.24
CA HIS A 51 20.22 -13.83 -3.11
C HIS A 51 19.28 -14.26 -1.99
N ILE A 52 19.57 -13.76 -0.78
CA ILE A 52 18.77 -13.96 0.43
C ILE A 52 18.38 -12.58 0.95
N TYR A 53 17.08 -12.33 1.04
CA TYR A 53 16.54 -11.12 1.64
C TYR A 53 16.56 -11.22 3.16
N VAL A 54 17.18 -10.24 3.82
CA VAL A 54 17.23 -10.16 5.27
C VAL A 54 16.98 -8.72 5.73
N ILE A 55 16.02 -8.57 6.63
CA ILE A 55 15.89 -7.38 7.48
C ILE A 55 15.81 -7.83 8.91
N TYR A 56 16.56 -7.20 9.81
CA TYR A 56 16.33 -7.41 11.23
C TYR A 56 16.63 -6.18 12.07
N PHE A 57 16.03 -6.18 13.26
CA PHE A 57 16.34 -5.29 14.36
C PHE A 57 16.42 -6.12 15.64
N SER A 58 17.42 -5.82 16.48
CA SER A 58 17.59 -6.39 17.80
C SER A 58 17.91 -5.31 18.83
N ASN A 59 17.48 -5.54 20.07
CA ASN A 59 17.79 -4.66 21.19
C ASN A 59 19.27 -4.73 21.64
N ALA A 60 20.05 -5.68 21.12
CA ALA A 60 21.49 -5.79 21.35
C ALA A 60 22.21 -6.24 20.07
N SER A 61 23.54 -6.12 20.05
CA SER A 61 24.33 -6.66 18.94
C SER A 61 24.33 -8.19 18.98
N ILE A 62 24.12 -8.81 17.83
CA ILE A 62 24.18 -10.26 17.60
C ILE A 62 24.99 -10.52 16.33
N THR A 63 25.39 -11.77 16.11
CA THR A 63 26.03 -12.18 14.85
C THR A 63 24.97 -12.71 13.88
N LEU A 64 24.87 -12.12 12.69
CA LEU A 64 24.16 -12.68 11.54
C LEU A 64 25.16 -13.44 10.68
N MET A 65 24.86 -14.69 10.31
CA MET A 65 25.68 -15.52 9.43
C MET A 65 24.84 -16.15 8.32
N ILE A 66 25.43 -16.30 7.14
CA ILE A 66 24.89 -17.12 6.04
C ILE A 66 25.82 -18.29 5.82
N MET A 67 25.29 -19.50 5.90
CA MET A 67 26.05 -20.74 5.79
C MET A 67 25.44 -21.65 4.73
N ASN A 68 26.29 -22.41 4.03
CA ASN A 68 25.84 -23.59 3.29
C ASN A 68 25.64 -24.79 4.25
N PRO A 69 25.12 -25.95 3.79
CA PRO A 69 24.81 -27.06 4.69
C PRO A 69 26.01 -27.61 5.46
N SER A 70 27.18 -27.75 4.81
CA SER A 70 28.38 -28.28 5.49
C SER A 70 28.98 -27.31 6.50
N GLN A 71 28.93 -26.01 6.23
CA GLN A 71 29.31 -24.97 7.20
C GLN A 71 28.38 -24.95 8.40
N PHE A 72 27.07 -25.10 8.16
CA PHE A 72 26.09 -25.11 9.24
C PHE A 72 26.23 -26.35 10.12
N GLU A 73 26.39 -27.54 9.53
CA GLU A 73 26.66 -28.79 10.28
C GLU A 73 27.90 -28.65 11.18
N ALA A 74 29.02 -28.13 10.63
CA ALA A 74 30.23 -27.89 11.42
C ALA A 74 30.05 -26.82 12.52
N PHE A 75 29.12 -25.86 12.34
CA PHE A 75 28.76 -24.88 13.35
C PHE A 75 27.94 -25.51 14.48
N GLU A 76 26.98 -26.37 14.17
CA GLU A 76 26.18 -27.08 15.18
C GLU A 76 27.04 -28.03 16.03
N GLU A 77 28.04 -28.66 15.41
CA GLU A 77 29.01 -29.52 16.11
C GLU A 77 30.06 -28.72 16.93
N GLY A 78 30.03 -27.38 16.86
CA GLY A 78 30.99 -26.51 17.54
C GLY A 78 32.40 -26.56 16.96
N LEU A 79 32.57 -27.12 15.76
CA LEU A 79 33.86 -27.32 15.09
C LEU A 79 34.35 -26.07 14.37
N SER A 80 33.44 -25.23 13.86
CA SER A 80 33.79 -24.05 13.05
C SER A 80 32.73 -22.96 13.11
N HIS A 81 33.14 -21.70 12.94
CA HIS A 81 32.24 -20.56 12.73
C HIS A 81 32.40 -19.98 11.30
N SER A 82 32.92 -20.78 10.36
CA SER A 82 33.07 -20.38 8.97
C SER A 82 31.71 -20.17 8.31
N SER A 83 31.58 -19.09 7.55
CA SER A 83 30.33 -18.67 6.91
C SER A 83 30.64 -17.97 5.58
N LEU A 84 29.70 -18.02 4.65
CA LEU A 84 29.78 -17.26 3.39
C LEU A 84 29.66 -15.76 3.62
N TYR A 85 28.89 -15.37 4.63
CA TYR A 85 28.69 -13.99 5.05
C TYR A 85 28.55 -13.95 6.57
N SER A 86 29.16 -12.96 7.22
CA SER A 86 28.97 -12.71 8.64
C SER A 86 29.08 -11.23 8.98
N ILE A 87 28.23 -10.78 9.89
CA ILE A 87 28.27 -9.42 10.44
C ILE A 87 27.82 -9.42 11.90
N ILE A 88 28.48 -8.61 12.72
CA ILE A 88 28.05 -8.30 14.08
C ILE A 88 27.33 -6.96 14.07
N SER A 89 26.03 -6.97 14.33
CA SER A 89 25.22 -5.74 14.37
C SER A 89 23.96 -5.96 15.21
N SER A 90 23.29 -4.85 15.56
CA SER A 90 21.95 -4.86 16.16
C SER A 90 20.85 -4.69 15.11
N ASN A 91 21.21 -4.51 13.85
CA ASN A 91 20.26 -4.36 12.75
C ASN A 91 20.93 -4.60 11.40
N TYR A 92 20.14 -4.99 10.40
CA TYR A 92 20.54 -5.14 9.01
C TYR A 92 19.34 -4.97 8.11
N PHE A 93 19.55 -4.50 6.88
CA PHE A 93 18.58 -4.58 5.79
C PHE A 93 19.34 -4.75 4.48
N GLY A 94 18.94 -5.72 3.66
CA GLY A 94 19.66 -5.98 2.42
C GLY A 94 19.28 -7.31 1.77
N ALA A 95 19.70 -7.44 0.52
CA ALA A 95 19.83 -8.72 -0.15
C ALA A 95 21.30 -9.17 -0.07
N ILE A 96 21.55 -10.35 0.47
CA ILE A 96 22.88 -10.96 0.56
C ILE A 96 23.04 -11.90 -0.64
N ASN A 97 24.04 -11.62 -1.48
CA ASN A 97 24.33 -12.46 -2.63
C ASN A 97 24.98 -13.78 -2.20
N VAL A 98 24.52 -14.87 -2.79
CA VAL A 98 25.12 -16.20 -2.69
C VAL A 98 25.42 -16.72 -4.10
N SER A 99 26.57 -17.36 -4.27
CA SER A 99 27.13 -17.64 -5.60
C SER A 99 26.41 -18.74 -6.36
N GLU A 100 25.69 -19.63 -5.68
CA GLU A 100 25.09 -20.82 -6.28
C GLU A 100 23.63 -20.99 -5.84
N ARG A 101 22.81 -21.55 -6.74
CA ARG A 101 21.48 -22.06 -6.38
C ARG A 101 21.63 -23.21 -5.39
N GLY A 102 20.86 -23.19 -4.30
CA GLY A 102 20.96 -24.25 -3.31
C GLY A 102 20.30 -23.91 -1.98
N GLU A 103 20.53 -24.81 -1.03
CA GLU A 103 20.09 -24.69 0.35
C GLU A 103 21.09 -23.86 1.17
N TYR A 104 20.60 -22.92 1.95
CA TYR A 104 21.39 -22.08 2.84
C TYR A 104 20.72 -21.93 4.20
N TYR A 105 21.51 -21.54 5.19
CA TYR A 105 21.10 -21.30 6.57
C TYR A 105 21.38 -19.85 6.94
N VAL A 106 20.32 -19.13 7.33
CA VAL A 106 20.42 -17.79 7.91
C VAL A 106 20.43 -17.93 9.42
N VAL A 107 21.59 -17.71 10.03
CA VAL A 107 21.82 -17.93 11.46
C VAL A 107 21.92 -16.60 12.19
N PHE A 108 21.12 -16.45 13.24
CA PHE A 108 21.21 -15.32 14.18
C PHE A 108 21.71 -15.85 15.52
N TYR A 109 22.91 -15.45 15.91
CA TYR A 109 23.60 -15.97 17.09
C TYR A 109 23.85 -14.87 18.13
N ASN A 110 23.31 -15.05 19.33
CA ASN A 110 23.52 -14.12 20.45
C ASN A 110 24.80 -14.47 21.24
N ASN A 111 25.95 -14.34 20.61
CA ASN A 111 27.27 -14.55 21.22
C ASN A 111 27.94 -13.24 21.70
N VAL A 112 27.32 -12.10 21.46
CA VAL A 112 27.89 -10.78 21.78
C VAL A 112 27.24 -10.17 23.02
N SER A 113 25.92 -10.25 23.16
CA SER A 113 25.22 -9.78 24.37
C SER A 113 25.26 -10.83 25.46
N LEU A 114 25.55 -10.42 26.71
CA LEU A 114 25.48 -11.27 27.91
C LEU A 114 24.04 -11.45 28.43
N SER A 115 23.06 -10.80 27.81
CA SER A 115 21.64 -10.85 28.18
C SER A 115 20.79 -11.36 27.01
N PRO A 116 19.57 -11.87 27.27
CA PRO A 116 18.64 -12.22 26.21
C PRO A 116 18.39 -11.06 25.26
N SER A 117 18.49 -11.33 23.96
CA SER A 117 18.31 -10.35 22.89
C SER A 117 16.97 -10.61 22.21
N ALA A 118 16.09 -9.61 22.21
CA ALA A 118 14.87 -9.64 21.42
C ALA A 118 15.21 -9.29 19.97
N LEU A 119 14.70 -10.07 19.03
CA LEU A 119 15.00 -10.01 17.61
C LEU A 119 13.69 -9.99 16.82
N ARG A 120 13.50 -8.95 16.03
CA ARG A 120 12.49 -8.88 14.97
C ARG A 120 13.18 -9.07 13.63
N LEU A 121 12.73 -10.01 12.82
CA LEU A 121 13.37 -10.30 11.54
C LEU A 121 12.38 -10.65 10.44
N PHE A 122 12.79 -10.35 9.21
CA PHE A 122 12.13 -10.66 7.95
C PHE A 122 13.13 -11.35 7.05
N VAL A 123 12.87 -12.60 6.65
CA VAL A 123 13.83 -13.44 5.93
C VAL A 123 13.17 -14.24 4.81
N GLY A 124 13.80 -14.32 3.64
CA GLY A 124 13.27 -15.04 2.48
C GLY A 124 14.20 -15.00 1.27
N THR A 125 13.76 -15.57 0.13
CA THR A 125 14.51 -15.57 -1.14
C THR A 125 13.85 -14.74 -2.25
N THR A 126 12.59 -14.32 -2.06
CA THR A 126 11.84 -13.31 -2.84
C THR A 126 11.47 -13.65 -4.27
N ASN A 127 11.89 -14.81 -4.78
CA ASN A 127 11.56 -15.31 -6.12
C ASN A 127 10.06 -15.52 -6.32
N VAL A 128 9.36 -15.85 -5.23
CA VAL A 128 7.93 -16.13 -5.18
C VAL A 128 7.40 -15.45 -3.93
N ALA A 129 7.00 -14.19 -4.07
CA ALA A 129 6.46 -13.39 -2.99
C ALA A 129 5.34 -12.49 -3.52
N PRO A 130 4.41 -12.03 -2.67
CA PRO A 130 3.57 -10.89 -3.02
C PRO A 130 4.49 -9.68 -3.27
N VAL A 131 4.40 -9.05 -4.44
CA VAL A 131 5.32 -7.96 -4.84
C VAL A 131 4.56 -6.64 -4.93
N GLY A 132 5.08 -5.60 -4.27
CA GLY A 132 4.47 -4.28 -4.27
C GLY A 132 5.15 -3.38 -3.25
N ILE A 133 4.38 -2.74 -2.37
CA ILE A 133 4.90 -1.92 -1.28
C ILE A 133 4.31 -2.36 0.05
N ALA A 134 5.13 -2.44 1.10
CA ALA A 134 4.69 -2.78 2.44
C ALA A 134 5.37 -1.92 3.51
N ASP A 135 4.59 -1.50 4.51
CA ASP A 135 5.07 -0.85 5.72
C ASP A 135 5.07 -1.86 6.87
N TYR A 136 6.26 -2.37 7.20
CA TYR A 136 6.47 -3.30 8.32
C TYR A 136 6.58 -2.59 9.69
N GLY A 137 6.37 -1.27 9.75
CA GLY A 137 6.64 -0.49 10.95
C GLY A 137 8.13 -0.29 11.17
N LEU A 138 8.92 -0.22 10.10
CA LEU A 138 10.36 0.00 10.14
C LEU A 138 10.73 1.27 9.39
N LYS A 139 11.65 2.06 9.94
CA LYS A 139 12.22 3.24 9.29
C LYS A 139 13.73 3.13 9.21
N ILE A 140 14.32 3.76 8.19
CA ILE A 140 15.77 3.84 8.04
C ILE A 140 16.26 5.20 8.52
N VAL A 141 17.04 5.21 9.61
CA VAL A 141 17.62 6.45 10.18
C VAL A 141 19.13 6.32 10.17
N LYS A 142 19.81 7.15 9.37
CA LYS A 142 21.28 7.15 9.24
C LYS A 142 21.85 5.75 8.94
N GLY A 143 21.20 5.03 8.03
CA GLY A 143 21.61 3.66 7.63
C GLY A 143 21.28 2.56 8.63
N LYS A 144 20.46 2.84 9.67
CA LYS A 144 20.01 1.83 10.64
C LYS A 144 18.53 1.58 10.53
N VAL A 145 18.13 0.31 10.65
CA VAL A 145 16.72 -0.08 10.77
C VAL A 145 16.25 0.21 12.18
N VAL A 146 15.16 0.96 12.31
CA VAL A 146 14.54 1.31 13.59
C VAL A 146 13.04 1.03 13.52
N PRO A 147 12.48 0.23 14.42
CA PRO A 147 11.04 0.00 14.46
C PRO A 147 10.26 1.24 14.95
N TYR A 148 9.03 1.36 14.51
CA TYR A 148 8.05 2.35 14.94
C TYR A 148 6.65 1.73 15.04
N ILE A 149 5.75 2.48 15.68
CA ILE A 149 4.34 2.16 15.79
C ILE A 149 3.57 3.32 15.16
N GLU A 150 2.55 3.01 14.36
CA GLU A 150 1.66 4.01 13.78
C GLU A 150 0.21 3.54 13.89
N LYS A 151 -0.65 4.42 14.41
CA LYS A 151 -2.08 4.17 14.55
C LYS A 151 -2.85 5.09 13.61
N PHE A 152 -3.77 4.52 12.85
CA PHE A 152 -4.57 5.25 11.89
C PHE A 152 -5.99 4.68 11.84
N ASN A 153 -6.92 5.39 11.20
CA ASN A 153 -8.29 4.91 11.02
C ASN A 153 -8.65 4.62 9.58
N THR A 154 -7.89 5.13 8.61
CA THR A 154 -8.05 4.77 7.20
C THR A 154 -6.70 4.51 6.56
N VAL A 155 -6.62 3.45 5.74
CA VAL A 155 -5.51 3.24 4.80
C VAL A 155 -6.02 3.42 3.38
N VAL A 156 -5.21 4.06 2.55
CA VAL A 156 -5.44 4.23 1.12
C VAL A 156 -4.25 3.67 0.36
N GLY A 157 -4.51 2.66 -0.47
CA GLY A 157 -3.58 2.17 -1.48
C GLY A 157 -3.97 2.73 -2.85
N VAL A 158 -3.01 3.25 -3.60
CA VAL A 158 -3.25 3.83 -4.93
C VAL A 158 -2.37 3.14 -5.94
N ALA A 159 -2.98 2.67 -7.03
CA ALA A 159 -2.27 2.07 -8.15
C ALA A 159 -2.67 2.73 -9.46
N LYS A 160 -1.66 3.13 -10.23
CA LYS A 160 -1.81 3.47 -11.65
C LYS A 160 -1.20 2.35 -12.47
N ILE A 161 -2.04 1.48 -13.02
CA ILE A 161 -1.67 0.32 -13.80
C ILE A 161 -1.60 0.74 -15.28
N LEU A 162 -0.41 0.67 -15.87
CA LEU A 162 -0.15 1.03 -17.27
C LEU A 162 -0.26 -0.19 -18.18
N SER A 163 0.20 -1.35 -17.69
CA SER A 163 0.00 -2.66 -18.31
C SER A 163 -0.22 -3.73 -17.23
N ILE A 164 -1.01 -4.76 -17.56
CA ILE A 164 -1.15 -5.97 -16.75
C ILE A 164 -1.44 -7.16 -17.65
N SER A 165 -0.67 -8.22 -17.49
CA SER A 165 -0.83 -9.52 -18.12
C SER A 165 -0.29 -10.57 -17.17
N ALA A 166 -1.06 -11.64 -17.03
CA ALA A 166 -0.86 -12.68 -16.03
C ALA A 166 -1.10 -14.04 -16.67
N TYR A 167 -0.28 -15.03 -16.35
CA TYR A 167 -0.48 -16.40 -16.77
C TYR A 167 0.03 -17.39 -15.72
N ASN A 168 -0.77 -18.39 -15.40
CA ASN A 168 -0.37 -19.56 -14.63
C ASN A 168 -0.82 -20.80 -15.41
N SER A 169 0.14 -21.65 -15.82
CA SER A 169 -0.18 -22.88 -16.57
C SER A 169 -0.82 -23.97 -15.71
N SER A 170 -0.83 -23.82 -14.39
CA SER A 170 -1.35 -24.80 -13.44
C SER A 170 -2.02 -24.10 -12.25
N PRO A 171 -3.06 -23.28 -12.51
CA PRO A 171 -3.73 -22.53 -11.45
C PRO A 171 -4.50 -23.49 -10.53
N PRO A 172 -4.77 -23.09 -9.27
CA PRO A 172 -5.65 -23.85 -8.40
C PRO A 172 -7.02 -24.12 -9.03
N LYS A 173 -7.70 -25.18 -8.60
CA LYS A 173 -9.01 -25.55 -9.15
C LYS A 173 -10.02 -24.41 -8.98
N GLY A 174 -10.64 -24.00 -10.08
CA GLY A 174 -11.65 -22.92 -10.09
C GLY A 174 -11.06 -21.52 -10.22
N VAL A 175 -9.74 -21.41 -10.34
CA VAL A 175 -9.01 -20.17 -10.57
C VAL A 175 -8.67 -20.03 -12.06
N SER A 176 -8.78 -18.82 -12.59
CA SER A 176 -8.45 -18.54 -13.99
C SER A 176 -6.93 -18.61 -14.20
N PRO A 177 -6.44 -19.26 -15.27
CA PRO A 177 -5.02 -19.17 -15.66
C PRO A 177 -4.52 -17.74 -15.85
N TYR A 178 -5.42 -16.79 -16.14
CA TYR A 178 -5.09 -15.39 -16.40
C TYR A 178 -5.45 -14.47 -15.22
N GLY A 179 -5.62 -15.07 -14.05
CA GLY A 179 -6.01 -14.39 -12.82
C GLY A 179 -4.84 -13.69 -12.15
N ALA A 180 -5.10 -12.49 -11.62
CA ALA A 180 -4.16 -11.74 -10.78
C ALA A 180 -4.95 -10.92 -9.76
N SER A 181 -4.27 -10.41 -8.75
CA SER A 181 -4.86 -9.47 -7.78
C SER A 181 -3.91 -8.34 -7.43
N LEU A 182 -4.50 -7.22 -7.01
CA LEU A 182 -3.84 -6.14 -6.26
C LEU A 182 -4.55 -6.05 -4.90
N GLN A 183 -3.81 -6.28 -3.82
CA GLN A 183 -4.36 -6.43 -2.48
C GLN A 183 -3.86 -5.31 -1.57
N LEU A 184 -4.77 -4.53 -1.00
CA LEU A 184 -4.50 -3.63 0.11
C LEU A 184 -4.84 -4.33 1.41
N ASN A 185 -3.82 -4.73 2.17
CA ASN A 185 -3.98 -5.44 3.42
C ASN A 185 -3.51 -4.60 4.60
N VAL A 186 -4.19 -4.74 5.75
CA VAL A 186 -3.82 -4.06 6.99
C VAL A 186 -4.36 -4.79 8.21
N VAL A 187 -3.69 -4.67 9.35
CA VAL A 187 -4.18 -5.22 10.62
C VAL A 187 -5.05 -4.21 11.39
N LEU A 188 -6.24 -4.65 11.76
CA LEU A 188 -7.12 -4.01 12.74
C LEU A 188 -6.79 -4.53 14.14
N GLN A 189 -6.46 -3.62 15.05
CA GLN A 189 -6.36 -3.88 16.49
C GLN A 189 -7.65 -3.44 17.19
N VAL A 190 -8.27 -4.36 17.94
CA VAL A 190 -9.41 -4.04 18.82
C VAL A 190 -9.03 -4.36 20.26
N ASN A 191 -9.06 -3.34 21.12
CA ASN A 191 -8.84 -3.51 22.55
C ASN A 191 -10.18 -3.60 23.28
N THR A 192 -10.29 -4.54 24.21
CA THR A 192 -11.42 -4.66 25.13
C THR A 192 -10.99 -4.33 26.56
N LYS A 193 -11.89 -4.41 27.53
CA LYS A 193 -11.54 -4.21 28.95
C LYS A 193 -10.58 -5.27 29.50
N THR A 194 -10.53 -6.46 28.91
CA THR A 194 -9.81 -7.62 29.47
C THR A 194 -8.81 -8.26 28.50
N SER A 195 -8.87 -7.94 27.21
CA SER A 195 -8.03 -8.55 26.17
C SER A 195 -7.93 -7.68 24.92
N SER A 196 -7.27 -8.18 23.88
CA SER A 196 -7.29 -7.61 22.54
C SER A 196 -7.61 -8.66 21.48
N GLN A 197 -8.17 -8.23 20.36
CA GLN A 197 -8.40 -9.04 19.17
C GLN A 197 -7.75 -8.38 17.96
N GLN A 198 -7.22 -9.19 17.04
CA GLN A 198 -6.57 -8.75 15.81
C GLN A 198 -7.30 -9.31 14.60
N TYR A 199 -7.50 -8.48 13.58
CA TYR A 199 -8.08 -8.92 12.31
C TYR A 199 -7.24 -8.45 11.13
N TRP A 200 -7.00 -9.32 10.16
CA TRP A 200 -6.39 -8.95 8.89
C TRP A 200 -7.48 -8.57 7.91
N LEU A 201 -7.44 -7.32 7.46
CA LEU A 201 -8.41 -6.75 6.54
C LEU A 201 -7.77 -6.70 5.16
N GLN A 202 -8.42 -7.29 4.17
CA GLN A 202 -7.99 -7.23 2.77
C GLN A 202 -9.04 -6.48 1.96
N ASN A 203 -8.61 -5.50 1.17
CA ASN A 203 -9.40 -4.86 0.13
C ASN A 203 -8.70 -5.12 -1.20
N ILE A 204 -9.34 -5.87 -2.08
CA ILE A 204 -8.67 -6.52 -3.20
C ILE A 204 -9.36 -6.12 -4.50
N VAL A 205 -8.56 -5.75 -5.50
CA VAL A 205 -8.99 -5.77 -6.90
C VAL A 205 -8.52 -7.07 -7.51
N VAL A 206 -9.46 -7.89 -7.97
CA VAL A 206 -9.16 -9.13 -8.66
C VAL A 206 -9.33 -8.90 -10.16
N PHE A 207 -8.32 -9.27 -10.94
CA PHE A 207 -8.28 -9.12 -12.39
C PHE A 207 -8.38 -10.48 -13.07
N ASN A 208 -9.03 -10.50 -14.23
CA ASN A 208 -8.78 -11.49 -15.26
C ASN A 208 -8.24 -10.75 -16.48
N ALA A 209 -6.93 -10.91 -16.71
CA ALA A 209 -6.20 -10.16 -17.72
C ALA A 209 -6.49 -10.60 -19.16
N SER A 210 -7.20 -11.72 -19.36
CA SER A 210 -7.49 -12.23 -20.71
C SER A 210 -8.71 -11.61 -21.38
N ASN A 211 -9.62 -11.05 -20.59
CA ASN A 211 -10.90 -10.50 -21.05
C ASN A 211 -11.18 -9.10 -20.48
N ASP A 212 -10.16 -8.44 -19.93
CA ASP A 212 -10.20 -7.08 -19.40
C ASP A 212 -11.33 -6.85 -18.37
N VAL A 213 -11.57 -7.85 -17.50
CA VAL A 213 -12.53 -7.72 -16.40
C VAL A 213 -11.86 -7.70 -15.04
N TYR A 214 -12.52 -7.03 -14.10
CA TYR A 214 -12.12 -7.00 -12.70
C TYR A 214 -13.34 -6.98 -11.79
N TYR A 215 -13.13 -7.26 -10.51
CA TYR A 215 -14.12 -7.06 -9.45
C TYR A 215 -13.40 -6.75 -8.12
N TYR A 216 -14.15 -6.22 -7.16
CA TYR A 216 -13.64 -6.00 -5.81
C TYR A 216 -14.00 -7.15 -4.90
N LEU A 217 -13.10 -7.48 -4.00
CA LEU A 217 -13.26 -8.49 -2.98
C LEU A 217 -12.74 -7.93 -1.66
N ASP A 218 -13.49 -8.07 -0.58
CA ASP A 218 -12.93 -7.94 0.77
C ASP A 218 -12.86 -9.28 1.48
N ASN A 219 -11.83 -9.40 2.32
CA ASN A 219 -11.71 -10.49 3.27
C ASN A 219 -11.38 -9.94 4.67
N ILE A 220 -11.90 -10.60 5.70
CA ILE A 220 -11.51 -10.37 7.10
C ILE A 220 -11.13 -11.69 7.74
N TRP A 221 -9.86 -11.84 8.11
CA TRP A 221 -9.34 -12.99 8.83
C TRP A 221 -9.15 -12.66 10.31
N ASN A 222 -9.39 -13.62 11.19
CA ASN A 222 -9.09 -13.46 12.61
C ASN A 222 -7.63 -13.86 12.89
N LEU A 223 -6.78 -12.90 13.27
CA LEU A 223 -5.36 -13.10 13.59
C LEU A 223 -5.07 -13.10 15.11
N THR A 224 -6.10 -13.22 15.94
CA THR A 224 -5.95 -13.12 17.40
C THR A 224 -5.11 -14.26 17.97
N GLU A 225 -5.23 -15.47 17.40
CA GLU A 225 -4.48 -16.69 17.75
C GLU A 225 -4.25 -17.53 16.49
N ASN A 226 -3.30 -18.48 16.53
CA ASN A 226 -2.96 -19.37 15.40
C ASN A 226 -4.17 -20.12 14.82
N VAL A 227 -5.13 -20.50 15.68
CA VAL A 227 -6.41 -21.09 15.30
C VAL A 227 -7.51 -20.22 15.87
N SER A 228 -8.13 -19.41 15.02
CA SER A 228 -9.13 -18.42 15.44
C SER A 228 -10.43 -18.57 14.66
N VAL A 229 -11.54 -18.62 15.39
CA VAL A 229 -12.89 -18.66 14.83
C VAL A 229 -13.41 -17.24 14.61
N LEU A 230 -14.15 -17.04 13.52
CA LEU A 230 -14.87 -15.81 13.20
C LEU A 230 -16.36 -16.15 13.08
N THR A 231 -17.21 -15.62 13.95
CA THR A 231 -18.64 -15.98 13.99
C THR A 231 -19.57 -14.79 14.13
N ASN A 232 -19.16 -13.75 14.86
CA ASN A 232 -19.99 -12.60 15.18
C ASN A 232 -19.69 -11.41 14.27
N ILE A 233 -19.98 -11.57 12.98
CA ILE A 233 -19.70 -10.57 11.95
C ILE A 233 -20.85 -10.47 10.94
N THR A 234 -21.18 -9.24 10.52
CA THR A 234 -22.25 -8.99 9.54
C THR A 234 -21.81 -7.94 8.51
N GLY A 235 -22.16 -8.16 7.25
CA GLY A 235 -22.03 -7.22 6.14
C GLY A 235 -22.71 -7.82 4.91
N ASN A 236 -22.28 -7.49 3.69
CA ASN A 236 -22.87 -8.04 2.46
C ASN A 236 -22.45 -9.48 2.14
N GLY A 237 -21.27 -9.89 2.61
CA GLY A 237 -20.69 -11.22 2.48
C GLY A 237 -21.11 -12.25 3.52
N LYS A 238 -20.31 -13.32 3.57
CA LYS A 238 -20.51 -14.48 4.44
C LYS A 238 -19.21 -14.94 5.07
N VAL A 239 -19.32 -15.63 6.20
CA VAL A 239 -18.18 -16.32 6.81
C VAL A 239 -17.98 -17.66 6.12
N ASN A 240 -16.73 -17.94 5.77
CA ASN A 240 -16.25 -19.21 5.24
C ASN A 240 -15.20 -19.76 6.22
N GLY A 241 -14.91 -21.05 6.12
CA GLY A 241 -13.88 -21.70 6.95
C GLY A 241 -13.15 -22.78 6.18
N THR A 242 -11.83 -22.82 6.36
CA THR A 242 -10.93 -23.85 5.82
C THR A 242 -9.87 -24.16 6.88
N GLU A 243 -9.69 -25.45 7.20
CA GLU A 243 -8.56 -25.93 8.03
C GLU A 243 -8.40 -25.23 9.40
N GLY A 244 -9.52 -24.87 10.05
CA GLY A 244 -9.50 -24.23 11.38
C GLY A 244 -9.30 -22.71 11.36
N GLN A 245 -9.20 -22.10 10.18
CA GLN A 245 -9.23 -20.65 10.00
C GLN A 245 -10.55 -20.22 9.37
N TYR A 246 -11.14 -19.17 9.94
CA TYR A 246 -12.39 -18.60 9.46
C TYR A 246 -12.14 -17.19 8.96
N TYR A 247 -12.78 -16.87 7.84
CA TYR A 247 -12.71 -15.56 7.24
C TYR A 247 -14.06 -15.13 6.70
N TYR A 248 -14.35 -13.85 6.83
CA TYR A 248 -15.45 -13.22 6.13
C TYR A 248 -15.00 -12.87 4.72
N ALA A 249 -15.88 -13.02 3.73
CA ALA A 249 -15.61 -12.51 2.39
C ALA A 249 -16.88 -12.04 1.67
N TYR A 250 -16.72 -10.97 0.90
CA TYR A 250 -17.72 -10.45 -0.03
C TYR A 250 -17.05 -10.00 -1.33
N GLY A 251 -17.69 -10.27 -2.47
CA GLY A 251 -17.23 -9.84 -3.78
C GLY A 251 -18.31 -9.12 -4.56
N THR A 252 -17.94 -8.07 -5.29
CA THR A 252 -18.86 -7.33 -6.17
C THR A 252 -19.14 -8.09 -7.46
N SER A 253 -20.05 -7.54 -8.29
CA SER A 253 -20.14 -7.92 -9.69
C SER A 253 -18.86 -7.59 -10.46
N TYR A 254 -18.73 -8.19 -11.64
CA TYR A 254 -17.65 -7.88 -12.60
C TYR A 254 -17.86 -6.52 -13.28
N TYR A 255 -16.74 -5.88 -13.58
CA TYR A 255 -16.62 -4.64 -14.34
C TYR A 255 -15.59 -4.84 -15.46
N HIS A 256 -15.58 -3.92 -16.43
CA HIS A 256 -14.53 -3.85 -17.45
C HIS A 256 -13.57 -2.71 -17.14
N TYR A 257 -12.28 -2.91 -17.38
CA TYR A 257 -11.26 -1.87 -17.27
C TYR A 257 -10.62 -1.56 -18.63
N THR A 258 -10.04 -0.38 -18.74
CA THR A 258 -9.14 -0.01 -19.84
C THR A 258 -7.85 0.52 -19.25
N LEU A 259 -6.75 0.33 -19.97
CA LEU A 259 -5.43 0.80 -19.55
C LEU A 259 -5.11 2.15 -20.21
N PRO A 260 -4.48 3.10 -19.48
CA PRO A 260 -4.07 2.98 -18.08
C PRO A 260 -5.25 3.00 -17.11
N PHE A 261 -5.24 2.11 -16.12
CA PHE A 261 -6.27 1.97 -15.10
C PHE A 261 -5.76 2.53 -13.78
N THR A 262 -6.47 3.54 -13.23
CA THR A 262 -6.15 4.08 -11.91
C THR A 262 -7.20 3.65 -10.92
N VAL A 263 -6.76 3.05 -9.80
CA VAL A 263 -7.64 2.57 -8.73
C VAL A 263 -7.09 2.97 -7.38
N TYR A 264 -8.02 3.26 -6.48
CA TYR A 264 -7.78 3.52 -5.08
C TYR A 264 -8.50 2.43 -4.31
N LEU A 265 -7.82 1.80 -3.38
CA LEU A 265 -8.40 0.89 -2.41
C LEU A 265 -8.41 1.60 -1.07
N ILE A 266 -9.56 1.62 -0.40
CA ILE A 266 -9.77 2.34 0.85
C ILE A 266 -10.34 1.35 1.87
N THR A 267 -9.65 1.22 3.01
CA THR A 267 -10.14 0.47 4.17
C THR A 267 -10.21 1.42 5.36
N SER A 268 -11.40 1.58 5.94
CA SER A 268 -11.63 2.59 6.98
C SER A 268 -12.41 2.03 8.16
N ILE A 269 -12.02 2.42 9.38
CA ILE A 269 -12.84 2.24 10.58
C ILE A 269 -13.82 3.41 10.65
N THR A 270 -15.09 3.12 10.41
CA THR A 270 -16.14 4.16 10.33
C THR A 270 -16.94 4.31 11.61
N ASN A 271 -16.94 3.30 12.49
CA ASN A 271 -17.58 3.42 13.79
C ASN A 271 -16.98 2.45 14.82
N VAL A 272 -16.88 2.92 16.07
CA VAL A 272 -16.47 2.10 17.21
C VAL A 272 -17.48 2.33 18.34
N THR A 273 -18.10 1.26 18.81
CA THR A 273 -19.00 1.28 19.98
C THR A 273 -18.48 0.34 21.04
N PRO A 274 -18.98 0.38 22.28
CA PRO A 274 -18.61 -0.61 23.30
C PRO A 274 -18.92 -2.07 22.94
N ASN A 275 -19.73 -2.33 21.91
CA ASN A 275 -20.17 -3.68 21.53
C ASN A 275 -19.82 -4.07 20.09
N SER A 276 -19.17 -3.18 19.33
CA SER A 276 -18.86 -3.46 17.93
C SER A 276 -17.81 -2.51 17.35
N VAL A 277 -17.17 -2.99 16.27
CA VAL A 277 -16.32 -2.18 15.39
C VAL A 277 -16.87 -2.31 13.98
N LYS A 278 -17.05 -1.18 13.29
CA LYS A 278 -17.49 -1.11 11.90
C LYS A 278 -16.33 -0.72 11.00
N ILE A 279 -16.09 -1.54 9.98
CA ILE A 279 -15.10 -1.36 8.93
C ILE A 279 -15.84 -1.15 7.60
N SER A 280 -15.36 -0.23 6.78
CA SER A 280 -15.88 0.01 5.45
C SER A 280 -14.79 -0.21 4.41
N PHE A 281 -15.12 -0.99 3.38
CA PHE A 281 -14.26 -1.27 2.23
C PHE A 281 -14.78 -0.52 1.02
N GLY A 282 -13.92 0.23 0.37
CA GLY A 282 -14.30 1.08 -0.75
C GLY A 282 -13.21 1.27 -1.78
N TYR A 283 -13.60 1.91 -2.88
CA TYR A 283 -12.70 2.23 -3.98
C TYR A 283 -13.04 3.57 -4.64
N ILE A 284 -12.07 4.08 -5.41
CA ILE A 284 -12.25 5.16 -6.39
C ILE A 284 -11.66 4.67 -7.72
N ASN A 285 -12.36 4.88 -8.83
CA ASN A 285 -11.91 4.42 -10.15
C ASN A 285 -11.72 5.58 -11.13
N GLY A 286 -10.62 5.52 -11.87
CA GLY A 286 -10.38 6.36 -13.04
C GLY A 286 -10.19 7.85 -12.75
N SER A 287 -10.18 8.28 -11.48
CA SER A 287 -9.94 9.69 -11.13
C SER A 287 -8.46 9.99 -10.90
N GLU A 288 -7.99 11.08 -11.49
CA GLU A 288 -6.68 11.66 -11.20
C GLU A 288 -6.63 12.25 -9.79
N PHE A 289 -7.76 12.73 -9.27
CA PHE A 289 -7.85 13.34 -7.96
C PHE A 289 -8.48 12.39 -6.95
N PHE A 290 -8.14 12.55 -5.68
CA PHE A 290 -8.89 11.87 -4.64
C PHE A 290 -10.31 12.47 -4.56
N GLU A 291 -11.30 11.59 -4.63
CA GLU A 291 -12.73 11.90 -4.62
C GLU A 291 -13.44 11.12 -3.51
N GLU A 292 -14.76 11.30 -3.39
CA GLU A 292 -15.56 10.53 -2.44
C GLU A 292 -15.55 9.03 -2.81
N PRO A 293 -15.12 8.13 -1.91
CA PRO A 293 -15.09 6.70 -2.19
C PRO A 293 -16.48 6.08 -2.34
N TYR A 294 -16.59 5.07 -3.21
CA TYR A 294 -17.72 4.14 -3.19
C TYR A 294 -17.42 3.00 -2.22
N PHE A 295 -18.18 2.91 -1.12
CA PHE A 295 -18.06 1.82 -0.15
C PHE A 295 -18.97 0.66 -0.52
N TYR A 296 -18.39 -0.44 -1.01
CA TYR A 296 -19.13 -1.61 -1.49
C TYR A 296 -19.47 -2.61 -0.38
N ASP A 297 -18.75 -2.58 0.75
CA ASP A 297 -19.14 -3.32 1.95
C ASP A 297 -18.89 -2.51 3.23
N ASN A 298 -19.75 -2.74 4.20
CA ASN A 298 -19.78 -2.10 5.51
C ASN A 298 -19.93 -3.20 6.57
N VAL A 299 -18.81 -3.73 7.00
CA VAL A 299 -18.75 -4.91 7.86
C VAL A 299 -18.71 -4.49 9.33
N THR A 300 -19.57 -5.09 10.15
CA THR A 300 -19.62 -4.90 11.60
C THR A 300 -19.17 -6.17 12.29
N ILE A 301 -18.12 -6.08 13.10
CA ILE A 301 -17.65 -7.15 13.98
C ILE A 301 -18.20 -6.88 15.39
N PHE A 302 -18.99 -7.80 15.94
CA PHE A 302 -19.58 -7.65 17.27
C PHE A 302 -18.63 -8.20 18.33
N ILE A 303 -18.06 -7.28 19.11
CA ILE A 303 -17.07 -7.56 20.15
C ILE A 303 -17.55 -6.85 21.41
N PRO A 304 -17.82 -7.55 22.52
CA PRO A 304 -18.26 -6.90 23.75
C PRO A 304 -17.11 -6.16 24.44
N ASN A 305 -17.45 -5.12 25.19
CA ASN A 305 -16.52 -4.35 26.03
C ASN A 305 -15.34 -3.71 25.28
N VAL A 306 -15.55 -3.31 24.02
CA VAL A 306 -14.55 -2.57 23.24
C VAL A 306 -14.24 -1.24 23.92
N THR A 307 -12.94 -0.97 24.08
CA THR A 307 -12.41 0.28 24.65
C THR A 307 -11.78 1.15 23.57
N SER A 308 -11.19 0.55 22.54
CA SER A 308 -10.65 1.25 21.37
C SER A 308 -10.47 0.30 20.19
N ALA A 309 -10.48 0.86 18.98
CA ALA A 309 -10.07 0.14 17.77
C ALA A 309 -9.33 1.10 16.83
N TYR A 310 -8.30 0.59 16.16
CA TYR A 310 -7.50 1.33 15.18
C TYR A 310 -6.81 0.36 14.22
N LEU A 311 -6.52 0.84 13.02
CA LEU A 311 -5.61 0.16 12.11
C LEU A 311 -4.18 0.38 12.62
N LEU A 312 -3.33 -0.64 12.52
CA LEU A 312 -2.05 -0.66 13.20
C LEU A 312 -0.93 -1.17 12.30
N VAL A 313 0.15 -0.40 12.27
CA VAL A 313 1.48 -0.86 11.91
C VAL A 313 2.36 -0.84 13.15
N ASP A 314 3.04 -1.95 13.46
CA ASP A 314 3.89 -2.10 14.65
C ASP A 314 5.12 -2.97 14.34
N GLY A 315 6.28 -2.31 14.22
CA GLY A 315 7.56 -2.98 13.96
C GLY A 315 8.21 -3.64 15.18
N TYR A 316 7.63 -3.50 16.38
CA TYR A 316 8.14 -4.14 17.60
C TYR A 316 7.46 -5.48 17.88
N ASN A 317 6.18 -5.62 17.53
CA ASN A 317 5.34 -6.74 17.96
C ASN A 317 4.76 -7.53 16.78
N SER A 318 4.30 -8.74 17.08
CA SER A 318 3.43 -9.55 16.21
C SER A 318 2.00 -9.58 16.77
N THR A 319 1.04 -9.95 15.93
CA THR A 319 -0.31 -10.33 16.39
C THR A 319 -0.24 -11.55 17.32
N GLY A 320 -1.33 -11.85 18.03
CA GLY A 320 -1.37 -13.07 18.86
C GLY A 320 -1.24 -14.37 18.05
N GLY A 321 -1.59 -14.35 16.76
CA GLY A 321 -1.29 -15.41 15.80
C GLY A 321 0.11 -15.33 15.15
N GLU A 322 1.04 -14.56 15.73
CA GLU A 322 2.44 -14.39 15.30
C GLU A 322 2.68 -13.66 13.96
N PHE A 323 1.64 -13.17 13.29
CA PHE A 323 1.73 -12.38 12.06
C PHE A 323 2.29 -10.97 12.26
N ALA A 324 2.78 -10.34 11.19
CA ALA A 324 3.24 -8.95 11.25
C ALA A 324 2.05 -7.98 11.41
N TYR A 325 2.23 -6.91 12.20
CA TYR A 325 1.38 -5.72 12.12
C TYR A 325 1.90 -4.82 11.00
N ASP A 326 1.50 -5.12 9.77
CA ASP A 326 1.89 -4.36 8.59
C ASP A 326 0.68 -3.77 7.86
N ALA A 327 0.99 -2.90 6.90
CA ALA A 327 0.08 -2.51 5.85
C ALA A 327 0.80 -2.72 4.51
N GLU A 328 0.15 -3.35 3.54
CA GLU A 328 0.77 -3.71 2.28
C GLU A 328 -0.18 -3.48 1.11
N LEU A 329 0.35 -2.98 -0.01
CA LEU A 329 -0.31 -2.88 -1.30
C LEU A 329 0.51 -3.70 -2.30
N VAL A 330 0.09 -4.93 -2.55
CA VAL A 330 0.89 -5.95 -3.24
C VAL A 330 0.10 -6.63 -4.35
N PHE A 331 0.81 -6.96 -5.43
CA PHE A 331 0.32 -7.90 -6.43
C PHE A 331 0.50 -9.34 -5.95
N GLY A 332 -0.41 -10.20 -6.38
CA GLY A 332 -0.34 -11.64 -6.16
C GLY A 332 -1.25 -12.39 -7.13
N GLY A 333 -1.35 -13.71 -6.96
CA GLY A 333 -2.34 -14.52 -7.66
C GLY A 333 -3.78 -14.14 -7.33
N MET A 334 -4.74 -14.71 -8.07
CA MET A 334 -6.15 -14.35 -8.00
C MET A 334 -6.79 -14.73 -6.66
N MET A 335 -6.50 -15.93 -6.15
CA MET A 335 -7.01 -16.48 -4.90
C MET A 335 -6.41 -17.86 -4.59
N SER A 336 -6.72 -18.41 -3.41
CA SER A 336 -6.38 -19.79 -3.03
C SER A 336 -4.88 -20.06 -3.04
N LYS A 337 -4.07 -19.10 -2.56
CA LYS A 337 -2.61 -19.18 -2.52
C LYS A 337 -1.98 -19.34 -3.91
N GLU A 338 -2.67 -18.89 -4.96
CA GLU A 338 -2.16 -18.93 -6.32
C GLU A 338 -0.86 -18.12 -6.42
N ILE A 339 0.11 -18.68 -7.13
CA ILE A 339 1.32 -18.00 -7.59
C ILE A 339 1.11 -17.68 -9.07
N THR A 340 1.13 -16.41 -9.44
CA THR A 340 0.91 -15.97 -10.83
C THR A 340 2.19 -15.40 -11.43
N ASP A 341 2.54 -15.81 -12.63
CA ASP A 341 3.59 -15.16 -13.44
C ASP A 341 3.00 -13.93 -14.14
N PHE A 342 3.57 -12.77 -13.84
CA PHE A 342 3.19 -11.50 -14.44
C PHE A 342 4.03 -11.25 -15.69
N THR A 343 3.56 -11.77 -16.82
CA THR A 343 4.29 -11.76 -18.10
C THR A 343 4.53 -10.36 -18.67
N ASN A 344 3.66 -9.40 -18.37
CA ASN A 344 3.84 -7.99 -18.69
C ASN A 344 3.02 -7.10 -17.76
N THR A 345 3.68 -6.45 -16.82
CA THR A 345 3.06 -5.52 -15.88
C THR A 345 3.93 -4.30 -15.68
N GLU A 346 3.29 -3.13 -15.68
CA GLU A 346 3.89 -1.85 -15.33
C GLU A 346 2.86 -1.08 -14.51
N ALA A 347 3.20 -0.74 -13.27
CA ALA A 347 2.32 -0.01 -12.38
C ALA A 347 3.11 0.96 -11.49
N ILE A 348 2.44 2.01 -11.03
CA ILE A 348 2.98 2.95 -10.04
C ILE A 348 2.11 2.89 -8.79
N LEU A 349 2.74 2.57 -7.65
CA LEU A 349 2.10 2.32 -6.36
C LEU A 349 2.42 3.40 -5.32
N TYR A 350 1.42 3.68 -4.48
CA TYR A 350 1.52 4.54 -3.30
C TYR A 350 0.63 4.04 -2.18
N MET A 351 1.01 4.37 -0.95
CA MET A 351 0.19 4.11 0.22
C MET A 351 0.33 5.26 1.21
N PHE A 352 -0.79 5.67 1.78
CA PHE A 352 -0.85 6.66 2.85
C PHE A 352 -2.01 6.35 3.78
N TYR A 353 -2.00 7.00 4.94
CA TYR A 353 -2.98 6.80 6.00
C TYR A 353 -3.68 8.11 6.32
N PHE A 354 -4.90 7.98 6.84
CA PHE A 354 -5.53 9.04 7.60
C PHE A 354 -5.63 8.64 9.07
N TYR A 355 -5.22 9.56 9.92
CA TYR A 355 -5.64 9.57 11.33
C TYR A 355 -6.55 10.78 11.53
N ASN A 356 -7.86 10.52 11.56
CA ASN A 356 -8.89 11.54 11.50
C ASN A 356 -8.77 12.31 10.19
N SER A 357 -8.55 13.62 10.24
CA SER A 357 -8.39 14.46 9.03
C SER A 357 -6.92 14.68 8.64
N SER A 358 -5.97 14.10 9.37
CA SER A 358 -4.53 14.28 9.10
C SER A 358 -3.98 13.14 8.26
N ILE A 359 -3.23 13.50 7.22
CA ILE A 359 -2.50 12.56 6.37
C ILE A 359 -1.22 12.13 7.10
N ILE A 360 -0.95 10.83 7.10
CA ILE A 360 0.28 10.22 7.59
C ILE A 360 0.83 9.35 6.46
N VAL A 361 2.14 9.29 6.32
CA VAL A 361 2.81 8.47 5.29
C VAL A 361 3.74 7.44 5.95
N PRO A 362 3.89 6.26 5.34
CA PRO A 362 4.90 5.27 5.74
C PRO A 362 6.30 5.89 5.82
N LYS A 363 7.10 5.47 6.81
CA LYS A 363 8.46 6.01 7.05
C LYS A 363 9.53 5.27 6.26
N ALA A 364 9.22 4.07 5.80
CA ALA A 364 9.89 3.34 4.73
C ALA A 364 8.90 2.33 4.13
N LEU A 365 9.08 1.98 2.87
CA LEU A 365 8.32 0.92 2.21
C LEU A 365 9.27 -0.14 1.68
N PHE A 366 8.87 -1.39 1.85
CA PHE A 366 9.58 -2.59 1.47
C PHE A 366 8.88 -3.27 0.29
N PRO A 367 9.60 -3.97 -0.59
CA PRO A 367 9.05 -4.39 -1.88
C PRO A 367 8.18 -5.65 -1.86
N TYR A 368 7.99 -6.27 -0.70
CA TYR A 368 7.30 -7.56 -0.56
C TYR A 368 6.20 -7.50 0.49
N GLY A 369 5.18 -8.31 0.30
CA GLY A 369 4.23 -8.63 1.36
C GLY A 369 4.68 -9.82 2.19
N VAL A 370 4.23 -9.88 3.45
CA VAL A 370 4.66 -10.94 4.41
C VAL A 370 3.51 -11.74 5.01
N ASN A 371 2.29 -11.21 4.95
CA ASN A 371 1.09 -11.88 5.44
C ASN A 371 0.24 -12.47 4.29
N THR A 372 0.41 -11.98 3.06
CA THR A 372 -0.32 -12.47 1.88
C THR A 372 0.16 -13.84 1.42
N ALA A 373 -0.78 -14.76 1.19
CA ALA A 373 -0.50 -16.12 0.78
C ALA A 373 -0.50 -16.31 -0.75
N GLU A 374 -1.20 -15.47 -1.51
CA GLU A 374 -1.06 -15.39 -2.97
C GLU A 374 0.24 -14.66 -3.33
N ALA A 375 0.95 -15.11 -4.36
CA ALA A 375 2.25 -14.52 -4.72
C ALA A 375 2.38 -14.22 -6.20
N SER A 376 3.44 -13.47 -6.50
CA SER A 376 3.84 -13.08 -7.83
C SER A 376 5.18 -13.74 -8.19
N GLU A 377 5.29 -14.14 -9.44
CA GLU A 377 6.56 -14.39 -10.12
C GLU A 377 6.80 -13.29 -11.15
N ASN A 378 8.08 -13.09 -11.49
CA ASN A 378 8.52 -12.15 -12.52
C ASN A 378 8.04 -10.72 -12.27
N LEU A 379 7.96 -10.27 -11.01
CA LEU A 379 7.73 -8.88 -10.65
C LEU A 379 8.87 -8.35 -9.78
N SER A 380 9.13 -7.06 -9.92
CA SER A 380 10.01 -6.32 -9.01
C SER A 380 9.43 -4.94 -8.72
N THR A 381 9.67 -4.45 -7.50
CA THR A 381 9.32 -3.08 -7.10
C THR A 381 10.58 -2.27 -6.91
N THR A 382 10.62 -1.07 -7.48
CA THR A 382 11.73 -0.11 -7.28
C THR A 382 11.23 1.28 -6.95
N PRO A 383 11.94 2.06 -6.14
CA PRO A 383 11.65 3.48 -5.97
C PRO A 383 11.71 4.23 -7.30
N PHE A 384 10.71 5.07 -7.57
CA PHE A 384 10.57 5.79 -8.84
C PHE A 384 9.98 7.19 -8.64
N MET A 385 10.79 8.25 -8.78
CA MET A 385 10.31 9.64 -8.75
C MET A 385 9.45 10.03 -7.52
N GLY A 386 9.70 9.48 -6.33
CA GLY A 386 8.90 9.69 -5.11
C GLY A 386 7.76 8.67 -4.93
N ALA A 387 7.65 7.74 -5.88
CA ALA A 387 6.77 6.59 -5.95
C ALA A 387 7.49 5.26 -5.76
N TYR A 388 6.72 4.19 -6.00
CA TYR A 388 7.24 2.87 -6.29
C TYR A 388 6.70 2.38 -7.63
N GLU A 389 7.60 1.99 -8.53
CA GLU A 389 7.28 1.38 -9.80
C GLU A 389 7.37 -0.14 -9.67
N VAL A 390 6.33 -0.84 -10.11
CA VAL A 390 6.29 -2.30 -10.22
C VAL A 390 6.38 -2.67 -11.69
N ARG A 391 7.35 -3.52 -12.04
CA ARG A 391 7.59 -3.99 -13.40
C ARG A 391 7.85 -5.47 -13.47
N SER A 392 7.47 -6.07 -14.60
CA SER A 392 7.88 -7.44 -14.91
C SER A 392 9.41 -7.56 -14.96
N SER A 393 9.98 -8.37 -14.08
CA SER A 393 11.43 -8.59 -13.96
C SER A 393 11.73 -9.86 -13.17
N LEU A 394 12.68 -10.65 -13.68
CA LEU A 394 13.24 -11.83 -13.00
C LEU A 394 14.34 -11.49 -12.00
N SER A 395 14.80 -10.24 -11.96
CA SER A 395 15.87 -9.80 -11.06
C SER A 395 15.30 -8.78 -10.09
N PRO A 396 14.96 -9.21 -8.86
CA PRO A 396 14.54 -8.29 -7.82
C PRO A 396 15.70 -7.34 -7.53
N SER A 397 15.47 -6.04 -7.66
CA SER A 397 16.44 -5.03 -7.23
C SER A 397 16.00 -4.48 -5.88
N PHE A 398 16.79 -4.75 -4.86
CA PHE A 398 16.53 -4.21 -3.53
C PHE A 398 17.15 -2.82 -3.41
N GLN A 399 16.34 -1.80 -3.66
CA GLN A 399 16.71 -0.42 -3.41
C GLN A 399 15.73 0.19 -2.42
N LEU A 400 16.19 0.48 -1.21
CA LEU A 400 15.42 1.28 -0.27
C LEU A 400 15.78 2.75 -0.42
N ASN A 401 14.75 3.59 -0.49
CA ASN A 401 14.82 5.05 -0.36
C ASN A 401 15.76 5.74 -1.36
N SER A 402 15.21 6.16 -2.50
CA SER A 402 15.80 7.24 -3.30
C SER A 402 15.07 8.55 -3.02
N SER A 403 15.85 9.58 -2.69
CA SER A 403 15.33 10.92 -2.53
C SER A 403 15.17 11.56 -3.91
N TYR A 404 13.94 11.88 -4.27
CA TYR A 404 13.66 12.64 -5.49
C TYR A 404 13.27 14.07 -5.12
N PRO A 405 13.94 15.09 -5.65
CA PRO A 405 13.57 16.48 -5.38
C PRO A 405 12.12 16.78 -5.79
N PHE A 406 11.39 17.47 -4.92
CA PHE A 406 10.02 17.87 -5.21
C PHE A 406 9.95 18.89 -6.36
N ASN A 407 9.23 18.52 -7.42
CA ASN A 407 9.07 19.27 -8.65
C ASN A 407 7.60 19.49 -9.01
N PHE A 408 7.30 20.70 -9.47
CA PHE A 408 5.97 21.13 -9.88
C PHE A 408 6.12 22.09 -11.07
N SER A 409 5.59 21.71 -12.22
CA SER A 409 5.70 22.49 -13.46
C SER A 409 4.38 22.57 -14.20
N VAL A 410 3.91 23.79 -14.49
CA VAL A 410 2.76 24.02 -15.36
C VAL A 410 3.20 23.93 -16.82
N ILE A 411 2.54 23.06 -17.60
CA ILE A 411 2.86 22.78 -19.00
C ILE A 411 1.99 23.62 -19.94
N LYS A 412 0.69 23.71 -19.64
CA LYS A 412 -0.29 24.39 -20.49
C LYS A 412 -1.30 25.15 -19.65
N TYR A 413 -1.74 26.28 -20.18
CA TYR A 413 -2.74 27.13 -19.56
C TYR A 413 -3.67 27.71 -20.63
N TYR A 414 -4.99 27.61 -20.38
CA TYR A 414 -6.03 28.15 -21.26
C TYR A 414 -7.06 28.92 -20.43
N GLY A 415 -7.47 30.11 -20.91
CA GLY A 415 -8.42 30.98 -20.21
C GLY A 415 -9.29 31.77 -21.20
N PHE A 416 -10.41 31.19 -21.63
CA PHE A 416 -11.41 31.91 -22.45
C PHE A 416 -12.81 31.86 -21.81
N ASN A 417 -13.24 30.68 -21.33
CA ASN A 417 -14.51 30.47 -20.60
C ASN A 417 -14.34 29.68 -19.29
N ASN A 418 -13.38 28.75 -19.26
CA ASN A 418 -12.88 28.06 -18.08
C ASN A 418 -11.38 28.36 -17.96
N ALA A 419 -10.85 28.28 -16.74
CA ALA A 419 -9.40 28.26 -16.55
C ALA A 419 -8.95 26.80 -16.46
N SER A 420 -8.29 26.31 -17.51
CA SER A 420 -7.74 24.96 -17.55
C SER A 420 -6.22 25.01 -17.44
N VAL A 421 -5.68 24.28 -16.48
CA VAL A 421 -4.25 24.18 -16.21
C VAL A 421 -3.83 22.72 -16.33
N VAL A 422 -2.82 22.46 -17.16
CA VAL A 422 -2.15 21.16 -17.21
C VAL A 422 -0.78 21.30 -16.56
N PHE A 423 -0.48 20.45 -15.58
CA PHE A 423 0.77 20.51 -14.83
C PHE A 423 1.31 19.11 -14.54
N MET A 424 2.62 19.03 -14.30
CA MET A 424 3.31 17.82 -13.86
C MET A 424 3.77 17.96 -12.42
N VAL A 425 3.70 16.85 -11.71
CA VAL A 425 4.23 16.67 -10.36
C VAL A 425 5.18 15.48 -10.36
N SER A 426 6.36 15.64 -9.77
CA SER A 426 7.30 14.53 -9.54
C SER A 426 8.16 14.78 -8.30
N GLY A 427 8.68 13.71 -7.70
CA GLY A 427 9.51 13.77 -6.49
C GLY A 427 8.80 14.36 -5.27
N GLY A 428 9.53 14.54 -4.17
CA GLY A 428 8.92 14.83 -2.88
C GLY A 428 8.24 13.60 -2.29
N VAL A 429 7.35 13.82 -1.32
CA VAL A 429 6.62 12.75 -0.63
C VAL A 429 5.11 12.89 -0.88
N PRO A 430 4.49 12.09 -1.75
CA PRO A 430 3.04 12.07 -1.93
C PRO A 430 2.30 11.54 -0.69
N PRO A 431 0.98 11.82 -0.58
CA PRO A 431 0.16 12.59 -1.53
C PRO A 431 0.47 14.10 -1.46
N TYR A 432 0.00 14.85 -2.47
CA TYR A 432 0.17 16.30 -2.57
C TYR A 432 -1.16 17.02 -2.40
N ILE A 433 -1.14 18.17 -1.73
CA ILE A 433 -2.29 19.06 -1.60
C ILE A 433 -2.10 20.23 -2.57
N LEU A 434 -2.94 20.28 -3.61
CA LEU A 434 -3.04 21.41 -4.51
C LEU A 434 -4.06 22.39 -3.96
N SER A 435 -3.61 23.57 -3.54
CA SER A 435 -4.47 24.72 -3.28
C SER A 435 -4.47 25.64 -4.48
N TYR A 436 -5.64 26.14 -4.87
CA TYR A 436 -5.76 27.17 -5.91
C TYR A 436 -6.52 28.37 -5.39
N ILE A 437 -6.12 29.55 -5.83
CA ILE A 437 -6.80 30.82 -5.55
C ILE A 437 -6.82 31.64 -6.83
N ILE A 438 -7.98 32.12 -7.23
CA ILE A 438 -8.15 33.15 -8.25
C ILE A 438 -8.63 34.40 -7.54
N TYR A 439 -7.90 35.51 -7.67
CA TYR A 439 -8.29 36.77 -7.05
C TYR A 439 -8.08 37.96 -7.98
N ASN A 440 -8.92 38.99 -7.83
CA ASN A 440 -8.77 40.27 -8.51
C ASN A 440 -8.25 41.30 -7.49
N GLY A 441 -6.94 41.59 -7.53
CA GLY A 441 -6.14 42.25 -6.50
C GLY A 441 -6.85 43.28 -5.60
N SER A 442 -7.72 44.14 -6.14
CA SER A 442 -8.42 45.21 -5.41
C SER A 442 -9.93 45.00 -5.19
N LYS A 443 -10.56 43.96 -5.74
CA LYS A 443 -12.03 43.76 -5.70
C LYS A 443 -12.52 42.59 -4.84
N GLY A 444 -11.63 41.82 -4.24
CA GLY A 444 -11.98 40.74 -3.30
C GLY A 444 -12.81 39.60 -3.90
N GLU A 445 -13.01 39.55 -5.23
CA GLU A 445 -13.63 38.41 -5.89
C GLU A 445 -12.63 37.26 -5.87
N VAL A 446 -12.93 36.22 -5.08
CA VAL A 446 -12.07 35.07 -4.83
C VAL A 446 -12.79 33.78 -5.25
N LEU A 447 -12.11 32.95 -6.02
CA LEU A 447 -12.43 31.53 -6.15
C LEU A 447 -11.27 30.75 -5.55
N GLU A 448 -11.55 29.91 -4.57
CA GLU A 448 -10.54 29.08 -3.93
C GLU A 448 -11.00 27.63 -3.81
N GLY A 449 -10.04 26.75 -3.59
CA GLY A 449 -10.31 25.36 -3.26
C GLY A 449 -9.06 24.53 -3.17
N GLN A 450 -9.25 23.26 -2.84
CA GLN A 450 -8.18 22.30 -2.65
C GLN A 450 -8.51 20.98 -3.35
N LYS A 451 -7.47 20.31 -3.83
CA LYS A 451 -7.52 18.97 -4.39
C LYS A 451 -6.38 18.14 -3.82
N LEU A 452 -6.67 16.90 -3.47
CA LEU A 452 -5.66 15.93 -3.06
C LEU A 452 -5.23 15.12 -4.30
N LEU A 453 -3.93 15.15 -4.56
CA LEU A 453 -3.27 14.44 -5.64
C LEU A 453 -2.50 13.27 -5.02
N PRO A 454 -2.83 12.03 -5.32
CA PRO A 454 -2.31 10.90 -4.57
C PRO A 454 -0.91 10.47 -5.04
N ASN A 455 -0.51 10.89 -6.23
CA ASN A 455 0.57 10.29 -7.00
C ASN A 455 1.32 11.38 -7.79
N ILE A 456 2.49 11.07 -8.34
CA ILE A 456 3.13 11.82 -9.41
C ILE A 456 2.38 11.67 -10.74
N GLY A 457 2.73 12.54 -11.69
CA GLY A 457 2.24 12.45 -13.06
C GLY A 457 1.77 13.78 -13.60
N THR A 458 1.05 13.71 -14.72
CA THR A 458 0.42 14.85 -15.38
C THR A 458 -1.04 14.94 -14.93
N TYR A 459 -1.45 16.15 -14.57
CA TYR A 459 -2.78 16.46 -14.07
C TYR A 459 -3.44 17.56 -14.89
N SER A 460 -4.76 17.47 -15.04
CA SER A 460 -5.57 18.52 -15.67
C SER A 460 -6.56 19.11 -14.67
N LEU A 461 -6.33 20.34 -14.22
CA LEU A 461 -7.26 21.09 -13.38
C LEU A 461 -8.11 22.02 -14.26
N THR A 462 -9.43 21.86 -14.23
CA THR A 462 -10.37 22.81 -14.85
C THR A 462 -11.18 23.51 -13.78
N LEU A 463 -11.06 24.84 -13.75
CA LEU A 463 -11.77 25.72 -12.82
C LEU A 463 -12.92 26.41 -13.54
N SER A 464 -14.13 26.26 -13.02
CA SER A 464 -15.30 26.99 -13.48
C SER A 464 -15.19 28.44 -13.03
N ILE A 465 -14.96 29.34 -13.99
CA ILE A 465 -14.86 30.80 -13.77
C ILE A 465 -16.16 31.52 -14.16
N SER A 466 -17.26 30.77 -14.31
CA SER A 466 -18.57 31.28 -14.74
C SER A 466 -19.23 32.21 -13.73
N GLN A 467 -18.78 32.24 -12.46
CA GLN A 467 -19.19 33.23 -11.47
C GLN A 467 -18.34 34.52 -11.48
N LEU A 468 -17.17 34.50 -12.12
CA LEU A 468 -16.26 35.65 -12.12
C LEU A 468 -16.67 36.66 -13.22
N LYS A 469 -16.65 37.94 -12.87
CA LYS A 469 -16.98 39.03 -13.81
C LYS A 469 -15.84 39.30 -14.79
N ASN A 470 -16.12 40.05 -15.85
CA ASN A 470 -15.07 40.53 -16.75
C ASN A 470 -14.03 41.35 -15.98
N GLY A 471 -12.75 41.04 -16.18
CA GLY A 471 -11.67 41.67 -15.44
C GLY A 471 -10.33 40.95 -15.55
N ASN A 472 -9.33 41.55 -14.89
CA ASN A 472 -8.02 40.95 -14.70
C ASN A 472 -7.97 40.24 -13.35
N TYR A 473 -7.56 38.99 -13.35
CA TYR A 473 -7.38 38.16 -12.17
C TYR A 473 -5.96 37.60 -12.17
N THR A 474 -5.56 37.11 -11.00
CA THR A 474 -4.36 36.32 -10.80
C THR A 474 -4.79 34.92 -10.35
N LEU A 475 -4.29 33.89 -11.03
CA LEU A 475 -4.38 32.50 -10.60
C LEU A 475 -3.09 32.14 -9.86
N VAL A 476 -3.24 31.68 -8.62
CA VAL A 476 -2.16 31.12 -7.80
C VAL A 476 -2.47 29.64 -7.59
N LEU A 477 -1.49 28.79 -7.89
CA LEU A 477 -1.49 27.38 -7.56
C LEU A 477 -0.36 27.13 -6.56
N LYS A 478 -0.68 26.53 -5.42
CA LYS A 478 0.29 26.09 -4.42
C LYS A 478 0.16 24.59 -4.26
N LEU A 479 1.24 23.87 -4.57
CA LEU A 479 1.32 22.44 -4.34
C LEU A 479 2.20 22.17 -3.12
N VAL A 480 1.71 21.36 -2.19
CA VAL A 480 2.41 20.98 -0.96
C VAL A 480 2.50 19.45 -0.89
N ASP A 481 3.66 18.89 -0.61
CA ASP A 481 3.83 17.45 -0.40
C ASP A 481 3.51 17.05 1.06
N ALA A 482 3.46 15.74 1.36
CA ALA A 482 3.10 15.22 2.67
C ALA A 482 4.11 15.55 3.79
N VAL A 483 5.29 16.05 3.45
CA VAL A 483 6.32 16.51 4.41
C VAL A 483 6.48 18.04 4.41
N ASN A 484 5.48 18.77 3.89
CA ASN A 484 5.36 20.22 3.88
C ASN A 484 6.35 20.98 2.98
N ASN A 485 7.01 20.33 2.02
CA ASN A 485 7.67 21.05 0.94
C ASN A 485 6.61 21.69 0.04
N SER A 486 6.84 22.92 -0.41
CA SER A 486 5.86 23.62 -1.26
C SER A 486 6.47 24.28 -2.48
N LYS A 487 5.69 24.33 -3.55
CA LYS A 487 5.98 25.04 -4.80
C LYS A 487 4.76 25.86 -5.19
N VAL A 488 5.01 27.04 -5.76
CA VAL A 488 3.97 28.00 -6.14
C VAL A 488 4.13 28.34 -7.61
N TYR A 489 3.00 28.41 -8.30
CA TYR A 489 2.88 28.95 -9.66
C TYR A 489 1.87 30.08 -9.64
N GLU A 490 2.20 31.18 -10.30
CA GLU A 490 1.34 32.35 -10.42
C GLU A 490 1.27 32.78 -11.88
N ASN A 491 0.06 33.06 -12.38
CA ASN A 491 -0.12 33.61 -13.71
C ASN A 491 -1.36 34.52 -13.80
N ARG A 492 -1.34 35.42 -14.76
CA ARG A 492 -2.44 36.33 -15.05
C ARG A 492 -3.56 35.59 -15.79
N LEU A 493 -4.79 35.80 -15.34
CA LEU A 493 -6.03 35.32 -15.95
C LEU A 493 -6.86 36.53 -16.41
N ILE A 494 -7.21 36.61 -17.68
CA ILE A 494 -8.06 37.67 -18.23
C ILE A 494 -9.42 37.06 -18.57
N ILE A 495 -10.49 37.60 -17.99
CA ILE A 495 -11.86 37.16 -18.27
C ILE A 495 -12.54 38.20 -19.16
N GLN A 496 -12.86 37.82 -20.40
CA GLN A 496 -13.60 38.64 -21.36
C GLN A 496 -14.79 37.85 -21.89
N ARG A 497 -15.97 38.09 -21.32
CA ARG A 497 -17.22 37.62 -21.91
C ARG A 497 -17.62 38.55 -23.02
N LEU A 498 -17.70 38.00 -24.23
CA LEU A 498 -18.32 38.66 -25.36
C LEU A 498 -19.79 38.93 -25.01
N SER A 499 -20.17 40.20 -24.98
CA SER A 499 -21.56 40.57 -24.79
C SER A 499 -22.35 40.11 -26.01
N VAL A 500 -23.45 39.36 -25.80
CA VAL A 500 -24.40 38.92 -26.85
C VAL A 500 -24.90 40.10 -27.70
N PHE A 501 -24.82 41.33 -27.18
CA PHE A 501 -25.12 42.58 -27.88
C PHE A 501 -24.28 42.84 -29.15
N TYR A 502 -23.14 42.17 -29.34
CA TYR A 502 -22.33 42.35 -30.56
C TYR A 502 -23.01 41.81 -31.83
N TYR A 503 -23.85 40.78 -31.70
CA TYR A 503 -24.57 40.17 -32.82
C TYR A 503 -26.02 40.63 -32.95
N LEU A 504 -26.55 41.33 -31.95
CA LEU A 504 -27.92 41.83 -31.98
C LEU A 504 -28.20 42.74 -33.20
N PRO A 505 -27.30 43.66 -33.62
CA PRO A 505 -27.52 44.45 -34.84
C PRO A 505 -27.54 43.59 -36.11
N TYR A 506 -26.67 42.57 -36.19
CA TYR A 506 -26.59 41.67 -37.35
C TYR A 506 -27.80 40.73 -37.43
N PHE A 507 -28.27 40.24 -36.28
CA PHE A 507 -29.48 39.42 -36.19
C PHE A 507 -30.73 40.23 -36.54
N ILE A 508 -30.85 41.46 -36.05
CA ILE A 508 -31.93 42.38 -36.42
C ILE A 508 -31.88 42.70 -37.93
N ALA A 509 -30.71 42.99 -38.48
CA ALA A 509 -30.54 43.27 -39.91
C ALA A 509 -30.92 42.06 -40.79
N PHE A 510 -30.54 40.84 -40.38
CA PHE A 510 -30.90 39.61 -41.06
C PHE A 510 -32.41 39.34 -41.01
N LEU A 511 -33.05 39.57 -39.85
CA LEU A 511 -34.50 39.44 -39.68
C LEU A 511 -35.26 40.43 -40.57
N LEU A 512 -34.82 41.70 -40.60
CA LEU A 512 -35.38 42.74 -41.47
C LEU A 512 -35.21 42.40 -42.96
N PHE A 513 -34.07 41.83 -43.35
CA PHE A 513 -33.84 41.35 -44.72
C PHE A 513 -34.82 40.23 -45.10
N ILE A 514 -35.03 39.25 -44.23
CA ILE A 514 -36.01 38.17 -44.47
C ILE A 514 -37.42 38.75 -44.64
N ILE A 515 -37.83 39.67 -43.76
CA ILE A 515 -39.15 40.33 -43.86
C ILE A 515 -39.28 41.07 -45.19
N ALA A 516 -38.26 41.81 -45.61
CA ALA A 516 -38.26 42.52 -46.89
C ALA A 516 -38.41 41.56 -48.08
N VAL A 517 -37.69 40.44 -48.08
CA VAL A 517 -37.79 39.41 -49.13
C VAL A 517 -39.18 38.79 -49.16
N VAL A 518 -39.75 38.45 -48.00
CA VAL A 518 -41.11 37.88 -47.91
C VAL A 518 -42.15 38.88 -48.43
N VAL A 519 -42.05 40.16 -48.05
CA VAL A 519 -42.96 41.21 -48.55
C VAL A 519 -42.86 41.38 -50.06
N ILE A 520 -41.64 41.38 -50.61
CA ILE A 520 -41.42 41.45 -52.07
C ILE A 520 -42.05 40.24 -52.77
N VAL A 521 -41.84 39.02 -52.26
CA VAL A 521 -42.43 37.80 -52.83
C VAL A 521 -43.96 37.83 -52.76
N MET A 522 -44.55 38.33 -51.65
CA MET A 522 -46.00 38.47 -51.51
C MET A 522 -46.58 39.54 -52.45
N LEU A 523 -45.86 40.63 -52.71
CA LEU A 523 -46.26 41.67 -53.65
C LEU A 523 -46.16 41.20 -55.11
N ILE A 524 -45.14 40.41 -55.46
CA ILE A 524 -44.99 39.81 -56.80
C ILE A 524 -46.10 38.79 -57.07
N ARG A 525 -46.56 38.03 -56.06
CA ARG A 525 -47.69 37.08 -56.20
C ARG A 525 -49.08 37.72 -56.33
N ARG A 526 -49.22 39.02 -56.05
CA ARG A 526 -50.49 39.77 -56.14
C ARG A 526 -50.67 40.55 -57.44
N ARG A 527 -49.67 40.56 -58.31
CA ARG A 527 -49.78 40.97 -59.72
C ARG A 527 -49.85 39.72 -60.58
#